data_AF-A0A2Z6QYI6-F1
#
_entry.id   AF-A0A2Z6QYI6-F1
#
_cell.length_a   1.000
_cell.length_b   1.000
_cell.length_c   1.000
_cell.angle_alpha   90.00
_cell.angle_beta   90.00
_cell.angle_gamma   90.00
#
_symmetry.space_group_name_H-M   'P 1'
#
loop_
_entity.id
_entity.type
_entity.pdbx_description
1 polymer ?
#
loop_
_entity_poly.entity_id
_entity_poly.type
_entity_poly.pdbx_seq_one_letter_code
_entity_poly.pdbx_strand_id
1 'polypeptide(L)'
;MTTLRPFYDLVQLGLDDYEDNELVLEIVHDLTQFFEQHNCTCHHSKKQKDLRTCHEKVGFKRFFERYIEYKSLEKKELELVIKTQLMTLEITNEKSDNSTTTNLQRYKYCYNTTLPLCRPVFLKMCGINDYLLRTLMDHLHAKGLSERIHGNVGRIPKTDNRAFVNSDITFSLKQFLVQYSCIHSLPSPLRHRNDSNTFIYLPTDRTYTSVYNEYKEHYYTEHDESNQIISYYTF
;
A
#
# COMPACT_ATOMS: atom_id res chain seq x y z
N MET A 1 26.89 3.81 3.35
CA MET A 1 27.11 3.10 2.08
C MET A 1 25.82 3.13 1.30
N THR A 2 25.72 4.02 0.33
CA THR A 2 24.57 4.10 -0.59
C THR A 2 24.62 2.88 -1.49
N THR A 3 23.76 1.89 -1.23
CA THR A 3 23.51 0.81 -2.17
C THR A 3 22.89 1.43 -3.41
N LEU A 4 23.67 1.52 -4.49
CA LEU A 4 23.17 1.90 -5.81
C LEU A 4 22.02 0.96 -6.16
N ARG A 5 20.81 1.51 -6.30
CA ARG A 5 19.63 0.76 -6.73
C ARG A 5 19.92 0.20 -8.14
N PRO A 6 19.58 -1.05 -8.44
CA PRO A 6 19.69 -1.58 -9.80
C PRO A 6 18.88 -0.73 -10.77
N PHE A 7 19.36 -0.57 -12.00
CA PHE A 7 18.58 0.02 -13.08
C PHE A 7 17.51 -0.99 -13.54
N TYR A 8 16.25 -0.54 -13.63
CA TYR A 8 15.13 -1.36 -14.08
C TYR A 8 14.63 -0.86 -15.43
N ASP A 9 14.61 -1.74 -16.43
CA ASP A 9 13.99 -1.46 -17.73
C ASP A 9 12.48 -1.73 -17.64
N LEU A 10 11.69 -0.66 -17.47
CA LEU A 10 10.24 -0.75 -17.34
C LEU A 10 9.59 -1.35 -18.60
N VAL A 11 10.15 -1.12 -19.79
CA VAL A 11 9.63 -1.68 -21.05
C VAL A 11 9.77 -3.20 -21.06
N GLN A 12 10.91 -3.74 -20.61
CA GLN A 12 11.09 -5.19 -20.47
C GLN A 12 10.13 -5.83 -19.47
N LEU A 13 9.72 -5.08 -18.44
CA LEU A 13 8.74 -5.53 -17.45
C LEU A 13 7.28 -5.36 -17.92
N GLY A 14 7.06 -4.78 -19.10
CA GLY A 14 5.74 -4.44 -19.65
C GLY A 14 5.07 -3.26 -18.95
N LEU A 15 5.85 -2.40 -18.30
CA LEU A 15 5.41 -1.23 -17.55
C LEU A 15 5.68 0.07 -18.32
N ASP A 16 5.62 0.02 -19.65
CA ASP A 16 5.79 1.16 -20.56
C ASP A 16 4.73 2.25 -20.37
N ASP A 17 3.56 1.90 -19.81
CA ASP A 17 2.49 2.82 -19.45
C ASP A 17 2.72 3.59 -18.13
N TYR A 18 3.77 3.24 -17.37
CA TYR A 18 4.05 3.83 -16.06
C TYR A 18 5.23 4.81 -16.10
N GLU A 19 5.10 5.91 -15.35
CA GLU A 19 6.19 6.88 -15.20
C GLU A 19 7.38 6.27 -14.46
N ASP A 20 8.57 6.58 -14.97
CA ASP A 20 9.84 6.26 -14.31
C ASP A 20 10.11 7.23 -13.14
N ASN A 21 9.36 7.03 -12.05
CA ASN A 21 9.49 7.80 -10.81
C ASN A 21 9.93 6.92 -9.64
N GLU A 22 10.37 7.56 -8.56
CA GLU A 22 10.95 6.87 -7.39
C GLU A 22 9.99 5.85 -6.77
N LEU A 23 8.69 6.15 -6.75
CA LEU A 23 7.65 5.26 -6.21
C LEU A 23 7.52 3.98 -7.05
N VAL A 24 7.43 4.11 -8.37
CA VAL A 24 7.34 2.96 -9.28
C VAL A 24 8.60 2.11 -9.16
N LEU A 25 9.78 2.75 -9.18
CA LEU A 25 11.05 2.05 -9.05
C LEU A 25 11.22 1.34 -7.70
N GLU A 26 10.70 1.92 -6.60
CA GLU A 26 10.69 1.27 -5.28
C GLU A 26 9.87 -0.01 -5.28
N ILE A 27 8.67 0.06 -5.87
CA ILE A 27 7.77 -1.09 -5.95
C ILE A 27 8.39 -2.16 -6.86
N VAL A 28 8.92 -1.78 -8.02
CA VAL A 28 9.60 -2.71 -8.94
C VAL A 28 10.77 -3.41 -8.23
N HIS A 29 11.60 -2.66 -7.50
CA HIS A 29 12.70 -3.21 -6.74
C HIS A 29 12.22 -4.23 -5.68
N ASP A 30 11.24 -3.85 -4.86
CA ASP A 30 10.68 -4.69 -3.79
C ASP A 30 10.00 -5.97 -4.31
N LEU A 31 9.31 -5.89 -5.46
CA LEU A 31 8.71 -7.05 -6.11
C LEU A 31 9.76 -7.97 -6.74
N THR A 32 10.77 -7.39 -7.41
CA THR A 32 11.85 -8.16 -8.03
C THR A 32 12.62 -8.95 -6.97
N GLN A 33 13.01 -8.29 -5.87
CA GLN A 33 13.70 -8.94 -4.77
C GLN A 33 12.85 -10.07 -4.15
N PHE A 34 11.53 -9.85 -4.01
CA PHE A 34 10.63 -10.89 -3.52
C PHE A 34 10.54 -12.09 -4.48
N PHE A 35 10.48 -11.87 -5.79
CA PHE A 35 10.41 -12.95 -6.78
C PHE A 35 11.70 -13.78 -6.84
N GLU A 36 12.87 -13.15 -6.69
CA GLU A 36 14.15 -13.85 -6.60
C GLU A 36 14.24 -14.74 -5.35
N GLN A 37 13.65 -14.31 -4.24
CA GLN A 37 13.71 -15.02 -2.96
C GLN A 37 12.64 -16.13 -2.80
N HIS A 38 11.50 -16.03 -3.50
CA HIS A 38 10.34 -16.90 -3.28
C HIS A 38 9.92 -17.70 -4.51
N ASN A 39 10.41 -18.94 -4.57
CA ASN A 39 10.17 -19.89 -5.67
C ASN A 39 9.06 -20.91 -5.38
N CYS A 40 7.92 -20.45 -4.84
CA CYS A 40 6.79 -21.33 -4.62
C CYS A 40 6.05 -21.63 -5.94
N THR A 41 5.53 -22.84 -6.10
CA THR A 41 4.67 -23.21 -7.24
C THR A 41 3.20 -23.13 -6.88
N CYS A 42 2.37 -22.76 -7.85
CA CYS A 42 0.92 -22.67 -7.67
C CYS A 42 0.31 -24.06 -7.69
N HIS A 43 -0.48 -24.38 -6.65
CA HIS A 43 -1.07 -25.70 -6.48
C HIS A 43 -2.16 -25.96 -7.54
N HIS A 44 -1.86 -26.76 -8.57
CA HIS A 44 -2.87 -27.35 -9.45
C HIS A 44 -2.76 -28.88 -9.52
N SER A 45 -3.92 -29.51 -9.71
CA SER A 45 -4.14 -30.96 -9.68
C SER A 45 -3.35 -31.69 -10.77
N LYS A 46 -2.42 -32.55 -10.33
CA LYS A 46 -1.88 -33.83 -10.87
C LYS A 46 -1.70 -34.10 -12.38
N LYS A 47 -2.12 -33.27 -13.34
CA LYS A 47 -2.09 -33.66 -14.78
C LYS A 47 -0.89 -33.18 -15.60
N GLN A 48 -0.08 -32.23 -15.11
CA GLN A 48 1.26 -31.95 -15.64
C GLN A 48 2.00 -31.09 -14.62
N LYS A 49 3.28 -31.39 -14.38
CA LYS A 49 4.09 -30.67 -13.39
C LYS A 49 4.57 -29.36 -14.03
N ASP A 50 3.70 -28.36 -14.05
CA ASP A 50 4.07 -27.00 -14.44
C ASP A 50 5.03 -26.43 -13.39
N LEU A 51 6.32 -26.36 -13.75
CA LEU A 51 7.43 -25.97 -12.89
C LEU A 51 7.50 -24.46 -12.64
N ARG A 52 6.70 -23.67 -13.36
CA ARG A 52 6.71 -22.21 -13.18
C ARG A 52 6.29 -21.82 -11.77
N THR A 53 6.96 -20.84 -11.22
CA THR A 53 6.62 -20.25 -9.93
C THR A 53 5.25 -19.56 -10.02
N CYS A 54 4.66 -19.26 -8.86
CA CYS A 54 3.38 -18.57 -8.86
C CYS A 54 3.41 -17.20 -9.52
N HIS A 55 4.46 -16.42 -9.26
CA HIS A 55 4.59 -15.09 -9.83
C HIS A 55 4.83 -15.16 -11.35
N GLU A 56 5.58 -16.16 -11.85
CA GLU A 56 5.74 -16.38 -13.29
C GLU A 56 4.42 -16.72 -13.98
N LYS A 57 3.53 -17.48 -13.33
CA LYS A 57 2.20 -17.79 -13.88
C LYS A 57 1.27 -16.57 -13.91
N VAL A 58 1.40 -15.66 -12.94
CA VAL A 58 0.64 -14.41 -12.93
C VAL A 58 1.19 -13.45 -14.00
N GLY A 59 2.51 -13.33 -14.10
CA GLY A 59 3.23 -12.35 -14.91
C GLY A 59 3.53 -11.06 -14.14
N PHE A 60 4.70 -10.46 -14.38
CA PHE A 60 5.18 -9.30 -13.61
C PHE A 60 4.23 -8.10 -13.67
N LYS A 61 3.91 -7.60 -14.88
CA LYS A 61 2.96 -6.48 -15.10
C LYS A 61 1.66 -6.67 -14.32
N ARG A 62 1.03 -7.83 -14.50
CA ARG A 62 -0.27 -8.18 -13.87
C ARG A 62 -0.20 -8.30 -12.35
N PHE A 63 0.95 -8.71 -11.82
CA PHE A 63 1.17 -8.74 -10.38
C PHE A 63 1.38 -7.34 -9.83
N PHE A 64 2.19 -6.53 -10.51
CA PHE A 64 2.46 -5.13 -10.18
C PHE A 64 1.19 -4.29 -10.16
N GLU A 65 0.38 -4.36 -11.23
CA GLU A 65 -0.93 -3.71 -11.34
C GLU A 65 -1.82 -4.08 -10.15
N ARG A 66 -1.99 -5.38 -9.88
CA ARG A 66 -2.81 -5.86 -8.77
C ARG A 66 -2.28 -5.41 -7.41
N TYR A 67 -0.96 -5.40 -7.23
CA TYR A 67 -0.32 -4.94 -6.01
C TYR A 67 -0.58 -3.45 -5.77
N ILE A 68 -0.49 -2.62 -6.81
CA ILE A 68 -0.81 -1.19 -6.73
C ILE A 68 -2.28 -0.97 -6.42
N GLU A 69 -3.18 -1.70 -7.10
CA GLU A 69 -4.62 -1.64 -6.81
C GLU A 69 -4.88 -1.90 -5.32
N TYR A 70 -4.34 -2.97 -4.75
CA TYR A 70 -4.49 -3.27 -3.32
C TYR A 70 -3.87 -2.21 -2.41
N LYS A 71 -2.69 -1.70 -2.77
CA LYS A 71 -1.97 -0.67 -2.00
C LYS A 71 -2.68 0.68 -2.03
N SER A 72 -3.53 0.93 -3.03
CA SER A 72 -4.34 2.15 -3.14
C SER A 72 -5.62 2.14 -2.29
N LEU A 73 -6.05 0.97 -1.81
CA LEU A 73 -7.25 0.83 -0.99
C LEU A 73 -7.04 1.40 0.42
N GLU A 74 -8.11 1.98 0.99
CA GLU A 74 -8.12 2.26 2.41
C GLU A 74 -8.05 0.95 3.20
N LYS A 75 -7.49 1.01 4.43
CA LYS A 75 -7.35 -0.16 5.30
C LYS A 75 -8.65 -0.97 5.41
N LYS A 76 -9.79 -0.31 5.63
CA LYS A 76 -11.10 -0.99 5.79
C LYS A 76 -11.54 -1.70 4.52
N GLU A 77 -11.23 -1.12 3.35
CA GLU A 77 -11.57 -1.68 2.04
C GLU A 77 -10.69 -2.89 1.73
N LEU A 78 -9.38 -2.77 1.95
CA LEU A 78 -8.43 -3.87 1.81
C LEU A 78 -8.83 -5.06 2.69
N GLU A 79 -9.10 -4.80 3.97
CA GLU A 79 -9.52 -5.84 4.91
C GLU A 79 -10.84 -6.49 4.48
N LEU A 80 -11.81 -5.73 3.95
CA LEU A 80 -13.08 -6.24 3.44
C LEU A 80 -12.89 -7.12 2.20
N VAL A 81 -12.06 -6.70 1.23
CA VAL A 81 -11.77 -7.48 0.02
C VAL A 81 -11.12 -8.82 0.40
N ILE A 82 -10.14 -8.81 1.30
CA ILE A 82 -9.46 -10.03 1.75
C ILE A 82 -10.44 -10.96 2.47
N LYS A 83 -11.26 -10.44 3.39
CA LYS A 83 -12.30 -11.23 4.09
C LYS A 83 -13.30 -11.85 3.11
N THR A 84 -13.70 -11.12 2.08
CA THR A 84 -14.63 -11.61 1.05
C THR A 84 -14.01 -12.74 0.24
N GLN A 85 -12.73 -12.62 -0.12
CA GLN A 85 -12.00 -13.70 -0.78
C GLN A 85 -11.86 -14.93 0.12
N LEU A 86 -11.52 -14.75 1.39
CA LEU A 86 -11.44 -15.83 2.37
C LEU A 86 -12.79 -16.55 2.51
N MET A 87 -13.90 -15.81 2.64
CA MET A 87 -15.25 -16.37 2.71
C MET A 87 -15.62 -17.17 1.45
N THR A 88 -15.23 -16.69 0.26
CA THR A 88 -15.57 -17.34 -1.01
C THR A 88 -14.68 -18.57 -1.28
N LEU A 89 -13.44 -18.55 -0.78
CA LEU A 89 -12.41 -19.56 -1.05
C LEU A 89 -12.14 -20.48 0.16
N GLU A 90 -13.04 -20.47 1.14
CA GLU A 90 -13.01 -21.39 2.27
C GLU A 90 -13.18 -22.83 1.77
N ILE A 91 -12.24 -23.69 2.12
CA ILE A 91 -12.32 -25.12 1.82
C ILE A 91 -13.12 -25.77 2.94
N THR A 92 -14.41 -25.99 2.69
CA THR A 92 -15.22 -26.86 3.54
C THR A 92 -14.74 -28.30 3.36
N ASN A 93 -13.97 -28.81 4.32
CA ASN A 93 -13.81 -30.26 4.42
C ASN A 93 -15.16 -30.81 4.87
N GLU A 94 -15.88 -31.51 3.98
CA GLU A 94 -16.93 -32.41 4.44
C GLU A 94 -16.27 -33.36 5.45
N LYS A 95 -16.78 -33.34 6.68
CA LYS A 95 -16.21 -34.09 7.81
C LYS A 95 -16.05 -35.55 7.40
N SER A 96 -14.82 -36.03 7.22
CA SER A 96 -14.57 -37.45 7.39
C SER A 96 -14.62 -37.72 8.88
N ASP A 97 -15.57 -38.55 9.33
CA ASP A 97 -15.95 -38.81 10.73
C ASP A 97 -14.83 -39.28 11.68
N ASN A 98 -13.58 -39.33 11.25
CA ASN A 98 -12.46 -39.83 12.02
C ASN A 98 -11.25 -38.90 11.92
N SER A 99 -11.20 -37.82 12.71
CA SER A 99 -9.92 -37.34 13.25
C SER A 99 -10.10 -36.27 14.33
N THR A 100 -9.48 -36.52 15.47
CA THR A 100 -9.29 -35.63 16.62
C THR A 100 -8.26 -34.52 16.33
N THR A 101 -8.26 -33.97 15.12
CA THR A 101 -7.36 -32.90 14.70
C THR A 101 -8.16 -31.62 14.55
N THR A 102 -7.87 -30.66 15.43
CA THR A 102 -8.27 -29.25 15.38
C THR A 102 -8.80 -28.81 14.01
N ASN A 103 -10.05 -28.33 13.97
CA ASN A 103 -10.73 -27.76 12.80
C ASN A 103 -9.98 -26.54 12.24
N LEU A 104 -8.80 -26.76 11.65
CA LEU A 104 -8.07 -25.74 10.92
C LEU A 104 -8.78 -25.53 9.59
N GLN A 105 -9.61 -24.49 9.55
CA GLN A 105 -10.17 -23.99 8.29
C GLN A 105 -9.03 -23.69 7.32
N ARG A 106 -9.11 -24.32 6.15
CA ARG A 106 -8.13 -24.14 5.08
C ARG A 106 -8.75 -23.22 4.06
N TYR A 107 -7.97 -22.24 3.62
CA TYR A 107 -8.37 -21.30 2.58
C TYR A 107 -7.55 -21.55 1.33
N LYS A 108 -8.19 -21.47 0.17
CA LYS A 108 -7.47 -21.30 -1.09
C LYS A 108 -7.15 -19.82 -1.24
N TYR A 109 -5.91 -19.52 -1.62
CA TYR A 109 -5.54 -18.19 -2.06
C TYR A 109 -5.51 -18.22 -3.57
N CYS A 110 -6.05 -17.20 -4.24
CA CYS A 110 -6.07 -17.16 -5.68
C CYS A 110 -5.80 -15.73 -6.20
N TYR A 111 -5.21 -15.63 -7.38
CA TYR A 111 -5.08 -14.37 -8.12
C TYR A 111 -6.41 -13.98 -8.76
N ASN A 112 -7.14 -14.97 -9.27
CA ASN A 112 -8.49 -14.87 -9.83
C ASN A 112 -9.24 -16.18 -9.57
N THR A 113 -10.40 -16.40 -10.19
CA THR A 113 -11.20 -17.61 -9.96
C THR A 113 -10.51 -18.93 -10.36
N THR A 114 -9.48 -18.88 -11.21
CA THR A 114 -8.86 -20.08 -11.80
C THR A 114 -7.41 -20.31 -11.40
N LEU A 115 -6.68 -19.26 -11.00
CA LEU A 115 -5.25 -19.33 -10.69
C LEU A 115 -5.01 -19.29 -9.16
N PRO A 116 -4.80 -20.44 -8.51
CA PRO A 116 -4.46 -20.51 -7.09
C PRO A 116 -3.04 -20.01 -6.88
N LEU A 117 -2.81 -19.34 -5.76
CA LEU A 117 -1.52 -18.81 -5.33
C LEU A 117 -1.01 -19.56 -4.10
N CYS A 118 0.31 -19.59 -3.95
CA CYS A 118 0.90 -19.93 -2.67
C CYS A 118 0.69 -18.77 -1.68
N ARG A 119 0.66 -19.08 -0.38
CA ARG A 119 0.41 -18.10 0.68
C ARG A 119 1.39 -16.90 0.66
N PRO A 120 2.72 -17.08 0.56
CA PRO A 120 3.64 -15.94 0.46
C PRO A 120 3.33 -14.97 -0.68
N VAL A 121 3.02 -15.50 -1.87
CA VAL A 121 2.72 -14.69 -3.06
C VAL A 121 1.40 -13.95 -2.89
N PHE A 122 0.39 -14.60 -2.29
CA PHE A 122 -0.85 -13.93 -1.93
C PHE A 122 -0.65 -12.78 -0.93
N LEU A 123 0.12 -13.03 0.14
CA LEU A 123 0.44 -12.02 1.15
C LEU A 123 1.16 -10.81 0.54
N LYS A 124 2.17 -11.07 -0.31
CA LYS A 124 2.89 -10.01 -1.02
C LYS A 124 1.96 -9.22 -1.92
N MET A 125 1.12 -9.89 -2.72
CA MET A 125 0.17 -9.26 -3.64
C MET A 125 -0.79 -8.32 -2.90
N CYS A 126 -1.31 -8.75 -1.74
CA CYS A 126 -2.21 -7.95 -0.92
C CYS A 126 -1.49 -6.91 -0.04
N GLY A 127 -0.15 -6.90 -0.01
CA GLY A 127 0.63 -5.99 0.83
C GLY A 127 0.46 -6.23 2.35
N ILE A 128 0.16 -7.46 2.77
CA ILE A 128 -0.09 -7.79 4.19
C ILE A 128 0.86 -8.88 4.70
N ASN A 129 1.00 -8.96 6.02
CA ASN A 129 1.79 -10.01 6.68
C ASN A 129 0.91 -11.16 7.22
N ASP A 130 1.55 -12.24 7.63
CA ASP A 130 0.89 -13.43 8.19
C ASP A 130 0.04 -13.11 9.43
N TYR A 131 0.48 -12.17 10.27
CA TYR A 131 -0.22 -11.76 11.48
C TYR A 131 -1.56 -11.11 11.15
N LEU A 132 -1.57 -10.16 10.21
CA LEU A 132 -2.79 -9.50 9.77
C LEU A 132 -3.73 -10.51 9.11
N LEU A 133 -3.23 -11.40 8.24
CA LEU A 133 -4.05 -12.45 7.64
C LEU A 133 -4.74 -13.31 8.71
N ARG A 134 -4.01 -13.79 9.72
CA ARG A 134 -4.59 -14.57 10.83
C ARG A 134 -5.64 -13.77 11.59
N THR A 135 -5.35 -12.51 11.87
CA THR A 135 -6.29 -11.63 12.57
C THR A 135 -7.59 -11.41 11.77
N LEU A 136 -7.48 -11.32 10.43
CA LEU A 136 -8.64 -11.20 9.54
C LEU A 136 -9.46 -12.48 9.47
N MET A 137 -8.81 -13.65 9.47
CA MET A 137 -9.49 -14.94 9.57
C MET A 137 -10.26 -15.04 10.89
N ASP A 138 -9.61 -14.77 12.03
CA ASP A 138 -10.24 -14.81 13.36
C ASP A 138 -11.43 -13.85 13.45
N HIS A 139 -11.27 -12.64 12.89
CA HIS A 139 -12.34 -11.65 12.84
C HIS A 139 -13.50 -12.08 11.95
N LEU A 140 -13.21 -12.64 10.78
CA LEU A 140 -14.23 -13.14 9.85
C LEU A 140 -15.09 -14.21 10.54
N HIS A 141 -14.47 -15.12 11.29
CA HIS A 141 -15.19 -16.12 12.06
C HIS A 141 -16.05 -15.54 13.19
N ALA A 142 -15.51 -14.59 13.95
CA ALA A 142 -16.21 -14.05 15.12
C ALA A 142 -17.28 -13.02 14.77
N LYS A 143 -17.08 -12.22 13.71
CA LYS A 143 -17.85 -11.01 13.42
C LYS A 143 -18.19 -10.83 11.93
N GLY A 144 -17.87 -11.80 11.08
CA GLY A 144 -18.17 -11.74 9.65
C GLY A 144 -17.43 -10.62 8.90
N LEU A 145 -18.12 -10.04 7.93
CA LEU A 145 -17.60 -8.96 7.06
C LEU A 145 -17.61 -7.58 7.72
N SER A 146 -17.98 -7.48 9.00
CA SER A 146 -17.93 -6.19 9.70
C SER A 146 -16.51 -5.62 9.75
N GLU A 147 -16.43 -4.29 9.83
CA GLU A 147 -15.17 -3.58 9.94
C GLU A 147 -14.44 -3.93 11.23
N ARG A 148 -13.12 -4.15 11.15
CA ARG A 148 -12.30 -4.41 12.33
C ARG A 148 -11.92 -3.08 12.98
N ILE A 149 -12.67 -2.71 14.01
CA ILE A 149 -12.35 -1.54 14.83
C ILE A 149 -11.24 -1.92 15.82
N HIS A 150 -10.05 -1.34 15.64
CA HIS A 150 -9.00 -1.42 16.64
C HIS A 150 -9.36 -0.50 17.81
N GLY A 151 -9.06 -0.90 19.06
CA GLY A 151 -9.34 -0.11 20.27
C GLY A 151 -8.64 1.26 20.38
N ASN A 152 -8.03 1.76 19.29
CA ASN A 152 -7.52 3.13 19.17
C ASN A 152 -8.58 4.05 18.56
N VAL A 153 -9.80 4.00 19.10
CA VAL A 153 -10.85 4.94 18.73
C VAL A 153 -10.42 6.33 19.23
N GLY A 154 -10.15 7.25 18.30
CA GLY A 154 -9.74 8.63 18.60
C GLY A 154 -8.25 8.95 18.45
N ARG A 155 -7.40 8.01 18.02
CA ARG A 155 -6.01 8.29 17.63
C ARG A 155 -5.73 7.74 16.24
N ILE A 156 -6.00 8.57 15.23
CA ILE A 156 -5.64 8.32 13.84
C ILE A 156 -4.11 8.20 13.76
N PRO A 157 -3.54 7.09 13.27
CA PRO A 157 -2.11 7.00 13.01
C PRO A 157 -1.72 8.05 11.96
N LYS A 158 -0.71 8.88 12.26
CA LYS A 158 -0.21 9.93 11.35
C LYS A 158 0.25 9.43 9.97
N THR A 159 0.33 8.12 9.78
CA THR A 159 0.86 7.47 8.57
C THR A 159 -0.21 6.90 7.63
N ASP A 160 -1.48 6.84 8.04
CA ASP A 160 -2.56 6.21 7.24
C ASP A 160 -3.20 7.14 6.20
N ASN A 161 -2.77 8.40 6.10
CA ASN A 161 -3.24 9.36 5.10
C ASN A 161 -2.33 9.46 3.87
N ARG A 162 -1.86 8.32 3.33
CA ARG A 162 -1.36 8.28 1.94
C ARG A 162 -2.51 7.98 0.96
N ALA A 163 -3.68 8.55 1.23
CA ALA A 163 -4.72 8.66 0.22
C ALA A 163 -4.09 9.35 -0.98
N PHE A 164 -4.09 8.64 -2.11
CA PHE A 164 -3.69 9.06 -3.45
C PHE A 164 -3.59 10.59 -3.57
N VAL A 165 -2.42 11.17 -3.31
CA VAL A 165 -2.22 12.59 -3.55
C VAL A 165 -2.03 12.69 -5.06
N ASN A 166 -3.10 13.10 -5.75
CA ASN A 166 -3.06 13.39 -7.17
C ASN A 166 -1.81 14.26 -7.45
N SER A 167 -1.04 13.94 -8.50
CA SER A 167 0.16 14.69 -8.90
C SER A 167 -0.09 16.19 -8.93
N ASP A 168 -1.27 16.60 -9.40
CA ASP A 168 -1.65 18.00 -9.55
C ASP A 168 -1.82 18.68 -8.19
N ILE A 169 -2.49 18.00 -7.25
CA ILE A 169 -2.69 18.48 -5.89
C ILE A 169 -1.35 18.54 -5.14
N THR A 170 -0.50 17.53 -5.33
CA THR A 170 0.83 17.47 -4.70
C THR A 170 1.74 18.58 -5.24
N PHE A 171 1.66 18.87 -6.53
CA PHE A 171 2.42 19.92 -7.18
C PHE A 171 2.03 21.30 -6.65
N SER A 172 0.73 21.60 -6.58
CA SER A 172 0.23 22.87 -6.03
C SER A 172 0.63 23.08 -4.57
N LEU A 173 0.53 22.04 -3.73
CA LEU A 173 1.02 22.11 -2.34
C LEU A 173 2.53 22.39 -2.28
N LYS A 174 3.32 21.69 -3.11
CA LYS A 174 4.78 21.88 -3.15
C LYS A 174 5.14 23.31 -3.54
N GLN A 175 4.48 23.87 -4.56
CA GLN A 175 4.70 25.25 -4.98
C GLN A 175 4.36 26.24 -3.86
N PHE A 176 3.19 26.07 -3.23
CA PHE A 176 2.80 26.87 -2.08
C PHE A 176 3.85 26.83 -0.97
N LEU A 177 4.28 25.64 -0.53
CA LEU A 177 5.25 25.50 0.56
C LEU A 177 6.62 26.10 0.23
N VAL A 178 7.09 25.96 -1.01
CA VAL A 178 8.34 26.58 -1.48
C VAL A 178 8.20 28.10 -1.41
N GLN A 179 7.15 28.68 -1.99
CA GLN A 179 6.94 30.13 -1.97
C GLN A 179 6.74 30.67 -0.54
N TYR A 180 5.92 29.99 0.25
CA TYR A 180 5.67 30.32 1.65
C TYR A 180 6.97 30.33 2.46
N SER A 181 7.85 29.35 2.21
CA SER A 181 9.17 29.32 2.82
C SER A 181 10.06 30.48 2.39
N CYS A 182 10.06 30.86 1.11
CA CYS A 182 10.85 32.01 0.65
C CYS A 182 10.44 33.32 1.34
N ILE A 183 9.15 33.47 1.67
CA ILE A 183 8.60 34.69 2.27
C ILE A 183 8.82 34.70 3.79
N HIS A 184 8.54 33.58 4.45
CA HIS A 184 8.44 33.53 5.91
C HIS A 184 9.60 32.80 6.58
N SER A 185 10.47 32.10 5.85
CA SER A 185 11.50 31.30 6.50
C SER A 185 12.49 32.12 7.30
N LEU A 186 12.94 31.51 8.39
CA LEU A 186 14.02 32.02 9.23
C LEU A 186 15.26 31.14 9.03
N PRO A 187 16.46 31.75 9.06
CA PRO A 187 17.69 30.98 9.06
C PRO A 187 17.75 30.08 10.30
N SER A 188 18.30 28.87 10.15
CA SER A 188 18.44 27.96 11.28
C SER A 188 19.29 28.59 12.38
N PRO A 189 18.81 28.68 13.63
CA PRO A 189 19.61 29.19 14.74
C PRO A 189 20.66 28.18 15.23
N LEU A 190 20.70 26.96 14.68
CA LEU A 190 21.56 25.86 15.12
C LEU A 190 22.67 25.56 14.10
N ARG A 191 23.81 25.04 14.58
CA ARG A 191 24.82 24.40 13.72
C ARG A 191 24.12 23.34 12.85
N HIS A 192 24.43 23.34 11.56
CA HIS A 192 23.99 22.33 10.60
C HIS A 192 24.02 20.93 11.24
N ARG A 193 22.83 20.34 11.44
CA ARG A 193 22.74 18.91 11.75
C ARG A 193 23.20 18.15 10.52
N ASN A 194 23.94 17.07 10.70
CA ASN A 194 24.40 16.19 9.62
C ASN A 194 23.25 15.37 8.96
N ASP A 195 22.01 15.80 9.15
CA ASP A 195 20.82 15.16 8.59
C ASP A 195 20.63 15.77 7.19
N SER A 196 20.49 14.93 6.17
CA SER A 196 20.40 15.31 4.75
C SER A 196 19.18 16.15 4.36
N ASN A 197 18.33 16.51 5.33
CA ASN A 197 17.06 17.17 5.07
C ASN A 197 17.16 18.67 5.41
N THR A 198 16.82 19.51 4.44
CA THR A 198 16.70 20.96 4.63
C THR A 198 15.52 21.26 5.53
N PHE A 199 15.79 21.70 6.76
CA PHE A 199 14.76 22.16 7.69
C PHE A 199 14.51 23.65 7.50
N ILE A 200 13.26 24.02 7.31
CA ILE A 200 12.80 25.40 7.19
C ILE A 200 12.14 25.78 8.51
N TYR A 201 12.62 26.83 9.15
CA TYR A 201 12.00 27.37 10.36
C TYR A 201 11.00 28.44 9.97
N LEU A 202 9.83 28.41 10.59
CA LEU A 202 8.84 29.47 10.48
C LEU A 202 8.84 30.34 11.75
N PRO A 203 8.36 31.59 11.67
CA PRO A 203 8.15 32.45 12.83
C PRO A 203 7.20 31.81 13.85
N THR A 204 7.39 32.13 15.12
CA THR A 204 6.63 31.52 16.23
C THR A 204 5.14 31.86 16.23
N ASP A 205 4.73 32.94 15.57
CA ASP A 205 3.33 33.32 15.37
C ASP A 205 2.64 32.51 14.26
N ARG A 206 3.40 31.78 13.44
CA ARG A 206 2.87 30.89 12.39
C ARG A 206 2.74 29.47 12.89
N THR A 207 1.52 29.16 13.33
CA THR A 207 1.15 27.79 13.70
C THR A 207 0.84 26.96 12.46
N TYR A 208 0.97 25.64 12.54
CA TYR A 208 0.55 24.71 11.48
C TYR A 208 -0.86 25.02 10.97
N THR A 209 -1.79 25.34 11.87
CA THR A 209 -3.16 25.71 11.52
C THR A 209 -3.25 27.00 10.72
N SER A 210 -2.46 28.03 11.06
CA SER A 210 -2.38 29.26 10.27
C SER A 210 -1.93 28.98 8.85
N VAL A 211 -0.82 28.23 8.72
CA VAL A 211 -0.22 27.90 7.42
C VAL A 211 -1.19 27.09 6.56
N TYR A 212 -1.92 26.13 7.14
CA TYR A 212 -2.93 25.37 6.41
C TYR A 212 -4.09 26.25 5.93
N ASN A 213 -4.56 27.19 6.76
CA ASN A 213 -5.65 28.08 6.36
C ASN A 213 -5.21 29.00 5.21
N GLU A 214 -3.98 29.54 5.28
CA GLU A 214 -3.38 30.34 4.21
C GLU A 214 -3.22 29.52 2.92
N TYR A 215 -2.81 28.24 3.02
CA TYR A 215 -2.80 27.31 1.90
C TYR A 215 -4.19 27.11 1.30
N LYS A 216 -5.20 26.89 2.15
CA LYS A 216 -6.58 26.66 1.72
C LYS A 216 -7.14 27.87 0.96
N GLU A 217 -6.89 29.08 1.45
CA GLU A 217 -7.26 30.33 0.78
C GLU A 217 -6.53 30.51 -0.55
N HIS A 218 -5.21 30.25 -0.58
CA HIS A 218 -4.42 30.29 -1.81
C HIS A 218 -4.96 29.29 -2.86
N TYR A 219 -5.25 28.06 -2.45
CA TYR A 219 -5.73 27.01 -3.34
C TYR A 219 -7.05 27.40 -4.02
N TYR A 220 -8.02 27.93 -3.25
CA TYR A 220 -9.31 28.37 -3.80
C TYR A 220 -9.25 29.68 -4.59
N THR A 221 -8.14 30.42 -4.52
CA THR A 221 -7.93 31.57 -5.41
C THR A 221 -7.65 31.11 -6.85
N GLU A 222 -7.04 29.94 -7.00
CA GLU A 222 -6.63 29.39 -8.30
C GLU A 222 -7.54 28.24 -8.80
N HIS A 223 -8.37 27.68 -7.93
CA HIS A 223 -9.18 26.50 -8.19
C HIS A 223 -10.61 26.66 -7.64
N ASP A 224 -11.60 26.09 -8.34
CA ASP A 224 -12.98 26.09 -7.87
C ASP A 224 -13.14 25.33 -6.54
N GLU A 225 -14.08 25.74 -5.69
CA GLU A 225 -14.35 25.14 -4.37
C GLU A 225 -14.76 23.66 -4.47
N SER A 226 -15.23 23.23 -5.65
CA SER A 226 -15.56 21.83 -5.94
C SER A 226 -14.35 20.92 -6.12
N ASN A 227 -13.14 21.48 -6.26
CA ASN A 227 -11.92 20.69 -6.46
C ASN A 227 -11.43 20.07 -5.14
N GLN A 228 -10.98 18.81 -5.22
CA GLN A 228 -10.45 18.10 -4.07
C GLN A 228 -9.16 18.77 -3.58
N ILE A 229 -9.12 19.16 -2.31
CA ILE A 229 -7.96 19.76 -1.64
C ILE A 229 -7.38 18.78 -0.61
N ILE A 230 -6.08 18.89 -0.34
CA ILE A 230 -5.43 18.15 0.76
C ILE A 230 -6.12 18.48 2.07
N SER A 231 -6.48 17.43 2.82
CA SER A 231 -7.10 17.59 4.13
C SER A 231 -6.12 18.16 5.16
N TYR A 232 -6.64 18.86 6.17
CA TYR A 232 -5.86 19.34 7.32
C TYR A 232 -5.00 18.26 7.99
N TYR A 233 -5.45 17.01 7.97
CA TYR A 233 -4.74 15.90 8.61
C TYR A 233 -3.68 15.26 7.69
N THR A 234 -3.59 15.71 6.44
CA THR A 234 -2.69 15.19 5.40
C THR A 234 -1.68 16.25 4.91
N PHE A 235 -1.94 17.53 5.17
CA PHE A 235 -1.05 18.65 4.85
C PHE A 235 0.30 18.56 5.58
#